data_AF-A0A972MKS7-F1
#
_entry.id   AF-A0A972MKS7-F1
#
_cell.length_a   1.000
_cell.length_b   1.000
_cell.length_c   1.000
_cell.angle_alpha   90.00
_cell.angle_beta   90.00
_cell.angle_gamma   90.00
#
_symmetry.space_group_name_H-M   'P 1'
#
loop_
_entity.id
_entity.type
_entity.pdbx_description
1 polymer ?
#
loop_
_entity_poly.entity_id
_entity_poly.type
_entity_poly.pdbx_seq_one_letter_code
_entity_poly.pdbx_strand_id
1 'polypeptide(L)'
;MKFSSLEDWKNKLVEISLEENVSILVEGKKDVKVLKNFGVENIFPLKGKRFYDVLEELEDKILVILLFDLDKQGEKIFQKFFFILQREGIPVDISFREYLKQFDIEEIEHIDRLF
;
A
#
# COMPACT_ATOMS: atom_id res chain seq x y z
N MET A 1 8.65 -0.43 9.98
CA MET A 1 9.99 -0.63 9.38
C MET A 1 10.82 0.67 9.43
N LYS A 2 12.14 0.62 9.24
CA LYS A 2 13.00 1.81 9.03
C LYS A 2 13.59 1.79 7.62
N PHE A 3 13.69 2.95 6.99
CA PHE A 3 14.22 3.11 5.63
C PHE A 3 15.39 4.11 5.64
N SER A 4 16.49 3.76 4.99
CA SER A 4 17.70 4.59 4.92
C SER A 4 17.72 5.52 3.69
N SER A 5 16.96 5.18 2.65
CA SER A 5 16.80 5.95 1.40
C SER A 5 15.53 5.52 0.65
N LEU A 6 15.16 6.25 -0.41
CA LEU A 6 14.09 5.84 -1.34
C LEU A 6 14.41 4.51 -2.03
N GLU A 7 15.68 4.27 -2.36
CA GLU A 7 16.10 3.01 -2.96
C GLU A 7 15.95 1.83 -1.98
N ASP A 8 16.31 2.04 -0.70
CA ASP A 8 16.08 1.06 0.36
C ASP A 8 14.58 0.81 0.59
N TRP A 9 13.76 1.88 0.57
CA TRP A 9 12.31 1.77 0.63
C TRP A 9 11.75 0.91 -0.53
N LYS A 10 12.18 1.18 -1.76
CA LYS A 10 11.72 0.46 -2.96
C LYS A 10 12.12 -1.02 -2.88
N ASN A 11 13.38 -1.29 -2.56
CA ASN A 11 13.90 -2.65 -2.48
C ASN A 11 13.19 -3.47 -1.40
N LYS A 12 12.94 -2.88 -0.22
CA LYS A 12 12.15 -3.52 0.84
C LYS A 12 10.71 -3.76 0.46
N LEU A 13 10.09 -2.82 -0.28
CA LEU A 13 8.72 -2.99 -0.75
C LEU A 13 8.64 -4.14 -1.77
N VAL A 14 9.59 -4.21 -2.70
CA VAL A 14 9.71 -5.32 -3.66
C VAL A 14 9.89 -6.64 -2.91
N GLU A 15 10.88 -6.74 -2.03
CA GLU A 15 11.18 -7.95 -1.28
C GLU A 15 9.96 -8.47 -0.50
N ILE A 16 9.32 -7.62 0.31
CA ILE A 16 8.18 -8.03 1.13
C ILE A 16 6.95 -8.36 0.28
N SER A 17 6.83 -7.78 -0.92
CA SER A 17 5.70 -8.04 -1.82
C SER A 17 5.72 -9.43 -2.46
N LEU A 18 6.87 -10.10 -2.49
CA LEU A 18 7.01 -11.45 -3.04
C LEU A 18 6.41 -12.53 -2.15
N GLU A 19 6.20 -12.22 -0.86
CA GLU A 19 5.56 -13.11 0.09
C GLU A 19 4.06 -13.26 -0.24
N GLU A 20 3.60 -14.48 -0.54
CA GLU A 20 2.21 -14.74 -0.98
C GLU A 20 1.15 -14.28 0.05
N ASN A 21 1.52 -14.29 1.34
CA ASN A 21 0.64 -13.91 2.44
C ASN A 21 0.75 -12.42 2.82
N VAL A 22 1.51 -11.64 2.06
CA VAL A 22 1.56 -10.18 2.15
C VAL A 22 0.73 -9.59 1.02
N SER A 23 0.01 -8.50 1.28
CA SER A 23 -0.71 -7.78 0.22
C SER A 23 -0.55 -6.28 0.35
N ILE A 24 -0.39 -5.60 -0.78
CA ILE A 24 -0.24 -4.15 -0.84
C ILE A 24 -1.54 -3.55 -1.36
N LEU A 25 -2.24 -2.83 -0.48
CA LEU A 25 -3.51 -2.21 -0.80
C LEU A 25 -3.30 -0.79 -1.31
N VAL A 26 -3.79 -0.50 -2.51
CA VAL A 26 -3.65 0.81 -3.19
C VAL A 26 -5.02 1.34 -3.63
N GLU A 27 -5.11 2.63 -3.97
CA GLU A 27 -6.39 3.23 -4.35
C GLU A 27 -6.84 2.73 -5.74
N GLY A 28 -5.95 2.79 -6.74
CA GLY A 28 -6.31 2.61 -8.14
C GLY A 28 -5.39 1.72 -8.96
N LYS A 29 -5.83 1.44 -10.19
CA LYS A 29 -5.07 0.63 -11.16
C LYS A 29 -3.80 1.31 -11.68
N LYS A 30 -3.70 2.63 -11.57
CA LYS A 30 -2.51 3.37 -11.99
C LYS A 30 -1.37 3.17 -11.00
N ASP A 31 -1.66 3.19 -9.71
CA ASP A 31 -0.71 2.83 -8.64
C ASP A 31 -0.14 1.42 -8.88
N VAL A 32 -1.02 0.46 -9.18
CA VAL A 32 -0.61 -0.92 -9.54
C VAL A 32 0.39 -0.90 -10.69
N LYS A 33 0.13 -0.12 -11.75
CA LYS A 33 1.01 -0.06 -12.92
C LYS A 33 2.41 0.47 -12.54
N VAL A 34 2.46 1.54 -11.75
CA VAL A 34 3.74 2.15 -11.35
C VAL A 34 4.52 1.23 -10.43
N LEU A 35 3.87 0.64 -9.42
CA LEU A 35 4.49 -0.32 -8.51
C LEU A 35 4.96 -1.58 -9.22
N LYS A 36 4.20 -2.10 -10.20
CA LYS A 36 4.66 -3.23 -11.04
C LYS A 36 5.91 -2.90 -11.85
N ASN A 37 6.08 -1.67 -12.31
CA ASN A 37 7.31 -1.26 -12.99
C ASN A 37 8.53 -1.30 -12.05
N PHE A 38 8.33 -1.21 -10.73
CA PHE A 38 9.39 -1.40 -9.74
C PHE A 38 9.64 -2.88 -9.39
N GLY A 39 8.82 -3.81 -9.90
CA GLY A 39 8.88 -5.23 -9.56
C GLY A 39 8.10 -5.61 -8.31
N VAL A 40 7.18 -4.75 -7.84
CA VAL A 40 6.31 -5.04 -6.70
C VAL A 40 5.17 -5.96 -7.15
N GLU A 41 4.94 -7.02 -6.37
CA GLU A 41 3.88 -8.02 -6.61
C GLU A 41 2.78 -7.96 -5.53
N ASN A 42 1.77 -8.84 -5.62
CA ASN A 42 0.67 -8.93 -4.64
C ASN A 42 -0.03 -7.59 -4.32
N ILE A 43 -0.21 -6.76 -5.36
CA ILE A 43 -0.87 -5.44 -5.26
C ILE A 43 -2.37 -5.58 -5.52
N PHE A 44 -3.17 -5.03 -4.61
CA PHE A 44 -4.62 -5.05 -4.67
C PHE A 44 -5.20 -3.62 -4.78
N PRO A 45 -5.83 -3.25 -5.90
CA PRO A 45 -6.49 -1.95 -6.05
C PRO A 45 -7.91 -1.96 -5.46
N LEU A 46 -8.27 -0.90 -4.74
CA LEU A 46 -9.61 -0.71 -4.18
C LEU A 46 -10.66 -0.23 -5.18
N LYS A 47 -10.29 0.65 -6.10
CA LYS A 47 -11.23 1.37 -6.95
C LYS A 47 -12.09 0.40 -7.77
N GLY A 48 -13.40 0.48 -7.54
CA GLY A 48 -14.39 -0.38 -8.21
C GLY A 48 -14.73 -1.67 -7.46
N LYS A 49 -14.15 -1.91 -6.27
CA LYS A 49 -14.49 -3.06 -5.40
C LYS A 49 -15.37 -2.61 -4.23
N ARG A 50 -16.23 -3.49 -3.73
CA ARG A 50 -16.95 -3.25 -2.47
C ARG A 50 -16.02 -3.57 -1.31
N PHE A 51 -16.25 -2.91 -0.18
CA PHE A 51 -15.42 -3.08 1.02
C PHE A 51 -15.39 -4.52 1.53
N TYR A 52 -16.53 -5.22 1.55
CA TYR A 52 -16.61 -6.61 2.02
C TYR A 52 -15.81 -7.56 1.13
N ASP A 53 -15.93 -7.42 -0.20
CA ASP A 53 -15.15 -8.21 -1.16
C ASP A 53 -13.63 -8.05 -0.92
N VAL A 54 -13.18 -6.86 -0.52
CA VAL A 54 -11.76 -6.63 -0.20
C VAL A 54 -11.35 -7.35 1.09
N LEU A 55 -12.22 -7.41 2.10
CA LEU A 55 -11.89 -8.08 3.36
C LEU A 55 -11.79 -9.60 3.17
N GLU A 56 -12.70 -10.20 2.41
CA GLU A 56 -12.66 -11.64 2.09
C GLU A 56 -11.35 -12.02 1.39
N GLU A 57 -10.86 -11.18 0.47
CA GLU A 57 -9.59 -11.39 -0.24
C GLU A 57 -8.34 -11.20 0.64
N LEU A 58 -8.49 -10.52 1.78
CA LEU A 58 -7.41 -10.22 2.71
C LEU A 58 -7.42 -11.11 3.97
N GLU A 59 -8.45 -11.95 4.15
CA GLU A 59 -8.66 -12.75 5.37
C GLU A 59 -7.49 -13.70 5.67
N ASP A 60 -6.91 -14.29 4.63
CA ASP A 60 -5.77 -15.21 4.75
C ASP A 60 -4.39 -14.51 4.82
N LYS A 61 -4.35 -13.17 4.80
CA LYS A 61 -3.09 -12.41 4.76
C LYS A 61 -2.52 -12.22 6.16
N ILE A 62 -1.24 -12.56 6.31
CA ILE A 62 -0.50 -12.35 7.56
C ILE A 62 -0.10 -10.88 7.75
N LEU A 63 -0.09 -10.11 6.65
CA LEU A 63 0.22 -8.69 6.67
C LEU A 63 -0.40 -7.96 5.48
N VAL A 64 -1.01 -6.81 5.76
CA VAL A 64 -1.48 -5.88 4.73
C VAL A 64 -0.70 -4.58 4.82
N ILE A 65 -0.09 -4.16 3.72
CA ILE A 65 0.58 -2.86 3.59
C ILE A 65 -0.42 -1.88 3.00
N LEU A 66 -0.70 -0.78 3.71
CA LEU A 66 -1.58 0.27 3.21
C LEU A 66 -0.76 1.35 2.51
N LEU A 67 -0.92 1.46 1.20
CA LEU A 67 -0.18 2.40 0.35
C LEU A 67 -1.15 3.22 -0.51
N PHE A 68 -1.98 4.00 0.17
CA PHE A 68 -2.90 4.96 -0.45
C PHE A 68 -2.23 6.32 -0.64
N ASP A 69 -2.82 7.11 -1.54
CA ASP A 69 -2.47 8.50 -1.78
C ASP A 69 -2.41 9.31 -0.46
N LEU A 70 -1.52 10.29 -0.46
CA LEU A 70 -1.24 11.21 0.64
C LEU A 70 -2.14 12.45 0.61
N ASP A 71 -3.00 12.57 -0.40
CA ASP A 71 -4.00 13.62 -0.50
C ASP A 71 -5.13 13.47 0.55
N LYS A 72 -6.05 14.44 0.58
CA LYS A 72 -7.17 14.45 1.54
C LYS A 72 -8.15 13.29 1.34
N GLN A 73 -8.29 12.76 0.14
CA GLN A 73 -9.20 11.66 -0.16
C GLN A 73 -8.57 10.32 0.23
N GLY A 74 -7.33 10.09 -0.20
CA GLY A 74 -6.50 8.96 0.14
C GLY A 74 -6.35 8.81 1.65
N GLU A 75 -6.18 9.92 2.40
CA GLU A 75 -6.14 9.87 3.87
C GLU A 75 -7.46 9.36 4.48
N LYS A 76 -8.62 9.76 3.96
CA LYS A 76 -9.92 9.25 4.45
C LYS A 76 -10.07 7.75 4.19
N ILE A 77 -9.63 7.29 3.03
CA ILE A 77 -9.67 5.87 2.64
C ILE A 77 -8.71 5.07 3.54
N PHE A 78 -7.48 5.56 3.70
CA PHE A 78 -6.48 5.01 4.59
C PHE A 78 -7.02 4.82 6.01
N GLN A 79 -7.53 5.87 6.64
CA GLN A 79 -8.06 5.80 8.01
C GLN A 79 -9.19 4.78 8.13
N LYS A 80 -10.08 4.73 7.14
CA LYS A 80 -11.18 3.78 7.12
C LYS A 80 -10.67 2.33 7.05
N PHE A 81 -9.75 2.03 6.14
CA PHE A 81 -9.21 0.67 6.00
C PHE A 81 -8.33 0.27 7.17
N PHE A 82 -7.50 1.18 7.67
CA PHE A 82 -6.68 0.94 8.85
C PHE A 82 -7.54 0.53 10.04
N PHE A 83 -8.61 1.27 10.34
CA PHE A 83 -9.51 0.94 11.44
C PHE A 83 -10.23 -0.40 11.24
N ILE A 84 -10.73 -0.66 10.02
CA ILE A 84 -11.45 -1.91 9.71
C ILE A 84 -10.52 -3.11 9.86
N LEU A 85 -9.35 -3.10 9.22
CA LEU A 85 -8.41 -4.22 9.26
C LEU A 85 -7.93 -4.49 10.69
N GLN A 86 -7.67 -3.43 11.48
CA GLN A 86 -7.35 -3.61 12.90
C GLN A 86 -8.51 -4.24 13.68
N ARG A 87 -9.76 -3.86 13.41
CA ARG A 87 -10.94 -4.43 14.08
C ARG A 87 -11.10 -5.92 13.76
N GLU A 88 -10.80 -6.33 12.53
CA GLU A 88 -10.82 -7.74 12.12
C GLU A 88 -9.56 -8.51 12.56
N GLY A 89 -8.60 -7.86 13.24
CA GLY A 89 -7.39 -8.50 13.75
C GLY A 89 -6.33 -8.77 12.68
N ILE A 90 -6.49 -8.23 11.48
CA ILE A 90 -5.53 -8.38 10.37
C ILE A 90 -4.34 -7.45 10.63
N PRO A 91 -3.09 -7.94 10.68
CA PRO A 91 -1.92 -7.10 10.87
C PRO A 91 -1.72 -6.11 9.72
N VAL A 92 -1.42 -4.86 10.06
CA VAL A 92 -1.24 -3.76 9.09
C VAL A 92 0.13 -3.10 9.25
N ASP A 93 0.85 -2.93 8.14
CA ASP A 93 2.04 -2.05 8.07
C ASP A 93 1.71 -0.77 7.30
N ILE A 94 1.93 0.37 7.96
CA ILE A 94 1.74 1.71 7.40
C ILE A 94 3.07 2.42 7.14
N SER A 95 4.20 1.81 7.53
CA SER A 95 5.50 2.48 7.55
C SER A 95 5.99 2.87 6.15
N PHE A 96 5.65 2.10 5.11
CA PHE A 96 5.93 2.49 3.72
C PHE A 96 5.24 3.80 3.34
N ARG A 97 3.95 3.95 3.67
CA ARG A 97 3.19 5.18 3.42
C ARG A 97 3.69 6.36 4.25
N GLU A 98 3.95 6.13 5.54
CA GLU A 98 4.50 7.17 6.42
C GLU A 98 5.88 7.64 5.98
N TYR A 99 6.69 6.76 5.36
CA TYR A 99 7.97 7.16 4.79
C TYR A 99 7.79 8.14 3.62
N LEU A 100 6.80 7.92 2.77
CA LEU A 100 6.53 8.78 1.61
C LEU A 100 6.07 10.21 1.99
N LYS A 101 5.47 10.39 3.17
CA LYS A 101 5.06 11.72 3.68
C LYS A 101 6.22 12.72 3.85
N GLN A 102 7.45 12.25 3.77
CA GLN A 102 8.65 13.10 3.85
C GLN A 102 8.96 13.81 2.53
N PHE A 103 8.34 13.39 1.43
CA PHE A 103 8.61 13.86 0.08
C PHE A 103 7.40 14.64 -0.45
N ASP A 104 7.65 15.49 -1.45
CA ASP A 104 6.62 16.32 -2.09
C ASP A 104 5.85 15.51 -3.15
N ILE A 105 5.11 14.49 -2.69
CA ILE A 105 4.20 13.70 -3.52
C ILE A 105 2.85 13.55 -2.82
N GLU A 106 1.76 13.63 -3.60
CA GLU A 106 0.41 13.39 -3.10
C GLU A 106 -0.16 12.06 -3.59
N GLU A 107 0.22 11.61 -4.78
CA GLU A 107 -0.35 10.43 -5.44
C GLU A 107 0.71 9.35 -5.67
N ILE A 108 0.36 8.09 -5.40
CA ILE A 108 1.26 6.95 -5.58
C ILE A 108 1.59 6.73 -7.06
N GLU A 109 0.69 7.10 -7.99
CA GLU A 109 0.97 7.07 -9.43
C GLU A 109 2.13 7.98 -9.87
N HIS A 110 2.63 8.87 -9.00
CA HIS A 110 3.73 9.79 -9.27
C HIS A 110 5.02 9.48 -8.51
N ILE A 111 5.07 8.34 -7.81
CA ILE A 111 6.24 7.95 -7.00
C ILE A 111 7.51 7.70 -7.83
N ASP A 112 7.36 7.42 -9.12
CA ASP A 112 8.47 7.28 -10.08
C ASP A 112 9.27 8.57 -10.25
N ARG A 113 8.69 9.74 -9.95
CA ARG A 113 9.39 11.04 -9.98
C ARG A 113 10.42 11.20 -8.87
N LEU A 114 10.42 10.32 -7.87
CA LEU A 114 11.34 10.33 -6.75
C LEU A 114 12.64 9.53 -7.02
N PHE A 115 12.71 8.81 -8.14
CA PHE A 115 13.86 7.98 -8.55
C PHE A 115 14.51 8.54 -9.81
#